data_AF-A0AAV0HCQ5-F1
#
_entry.id   AF-A0AAV0HCQ5-F1
#
_cell.length_a   1.000
_cell.length_b   1.000
_cell.length_c   1.000
_cell.angle_alpha   90.00
_cell.angle_beta   90.00
_cell.angle_gamma   90.00
#
_symmetry.space_group_name_H-M   'P 1'
#
loop_
_entity.id
_entity.type
_entity.pdbx_description
1 polymer ?
#
loop_
_entity_poly.entity_id
_entity_poly.type
_entity_poly.pdbx_seq_one_letter_code
_entity_poly.pdbx_strand_id
1 'polypeptide(L)'
;MGLAPPGAPGSWQRDGKNYQFWNKTNNHGGFSINNVRPGTYSLYGWVPGLLGDYKFHKDVVITPGSHTELGFLVFEPPRNGPTVWEIGVPDRSAAEFFVPEPEPTYINKFDYSKDWYFAQVTREVKDPKSGAIKFQATNWRINFDLQEVDSSGNYTFRMALAAAFD
;
A
#
# COMPACT_ATOMS: atom_id res chain seq x y z
N MET A 1 -13.14 5.27 -0.05
CA MET A 1 -13.29 6.45 -0.93
C MET A 1 -13.13 7.70 -0.09
N GLY A 2 -12.56 8.77 -0.63
CA GLY A 2 -12.39 10.00 0.12
C GLY A 2 -12.11 11.23 -0.71
N LEU A 3 -12.42 12.38 -0.12
CA LEU A 3 -12.15 13.70 -0.67
C LEU A 3 -10.92 14.27 0.03
N ALA A 4 -9.97 14.74 -0.77
CA ALA A 4 -8.76 15.40 -0.30
C ALA A 4 -8.39 16.52 -1.29
N PRO A 5 -7.42 17.39 -0.98
CA PRO A 5 -7.02 18.45 -1.90
C PRO A 5 -6.70 17.93 -3.32
N PRO A 6 -6.99 18.71 -4.36
CA PRO A 6 -6.61 18.38 -5.71
C PRO A 6 -5.09 18.17 -5.83
N GLY A 7 -4.69 17.10 -6.53
CA GLY A 7 -3.29 16.72 -6.67
C GLY A 7 -3.09 15.54 -7.60
N ALA A 8 -1.85 15.07 -7.70
CA ALA A 8 -1.55 13.85 -8.46
C ALA A 8 -2.19 12.60 -7.80
N PRO A 9 -2.45 11.50 -8.53
CA PRO A 9 -2.86 10.25 -7.91
C PRO A 9 -1.95 9.86 -6.73
N GLY A 10 -2.55 9.50 -5.59
CA GLY A 10 -1.82 9.16 -4.37
C GLY A 10 -1.29 10.35 -3.54
N SER A 11 -1.42 11.60 -3.99
CA SER A 11 -0.89 12.77 -3.25
C SER A 11 -1.52 12.95 -1.87
N TRP A 12 -2.77 12.49 -1.71
CA TRP A 12 -3.51 12.52 -0.45
C TRP A 12 -2.81 11.78 0.69
N GLN A 13 -1.99 10.76 0.38
CA GLN A 13 -1.26 9.99 1.40
C GLN A 13 -0.19 10.81 2.12
N ARG A 14 0.27 11.91 1.52
CA ARG A 14 1.33 12.78 2.06
C ARG A 14 0.82 14.14 2.53
N ASP A 15 -0.48 14.39 2.38
CA ASP A 15 -1.08 15.66 2.76
C ASP A 15 -1.44 15.66 4.24
N GLY A 16 -0.65 16.37 5.05
CA GLY A 16 -0.88 16.53 6.50
C GLY A 16 -1.42 17.89 6.92
N LYS A 17 -1.68 18.81 5.97
CA LYS A 17 -2.01 20.22 6.29
C LYS A 17 -3.44 20.62 5.97
N ASN A 18 -4.14 19.85 5.14
CA ASN A 18 -5.50 20.19 4.71
C ASN A 18 -6.51 19.15 5.20
N TYR A 19 -7.79 19.46 5.00
CA TYR A 19 -8.88 18.57 5.39
C TYR A 19 -9.03 17.41 4.40
N GLN A 20 -9.13 16.21 4.96
CA GLN A 20 -9.51 15.01 4.21
C GLN A 20 -10.75 14.37 4.84
N PHE A 21 -11.62 13.82 3.99
CA PHE A 21 -12.88 13.20 4.41
C PHE A 21 -12.99 11.82 3.78
N TRP A 22 -13.16 10.79 4.60
CA TRP A 22 -13.10 9.40 4.15
C TRP A 22 -14.34 8.63 4.59
N ASN A 23 -14.82 7.75 3.72
CA ASN A 23 -15.76 6.71 4.10
C ASN A 23 -15.49 5.40 3.36
N LYS A 24 -15.78 4.29 4.03
CA LYS A 24 -15.70 2.96 3.45
C LYS A 24 -16.93 2.73 2.56
N THR A 25 -16.71 2.12 1.40
CA THR A 25 -17.82 1.68 0.53
C THR A 25 -18.53 0.50 1.17
N ASN A 26 -19.83 0.37 0.88
CA ASN A 26 -20.57 -0.84 1.20
C ASN A 26 -20.17 -2.00 0.26
N ASN A 27 -20.75 -3.18 0.48
CA ASN A 27 -20.46 -4.39 -0.30
C ASN A 27 -20.86 -4.31 -1.79
N HIS A 28 -21.61 -3.27 -2.19
CA HIS A 28 -22.01 -3.00 -3.57
C HIS A 28 -21.20 -1.85 -4.20
N GLY A 29 -20.19 -1.32 -3.52
CA GLY A 29 -19.37 -0.19 -3.99
C GLY A 29 -19.98 1.19 -3.76
N GLY A 30 -21.19 1.29 -3.19
CA GLY A 30 -21.82 2.57 -2.84
C GLY A 30 -21.17 3.24 -1.63
N PHE A 31 -21.10 4.57 -1.62
CA PHE A 31 -20.57 5.35 -0.51
C PHE A 31 -21.29 6.71 -0.39
N SER A 32 -21.24 7.29 0.82
CA SER A 32 -21.68 8.66 1.10
C SER A 32 -20.67 9.32 2.02
N ILE A 33 -20.26 10.55 1.75
CA ILE A 33 -19.37 11.33 2.62
C ILE A 33 -20.16 12.55 3.07
N ASN A 34 -20.55 12.56 4.35
CA ASN A 34 -21.39 13.60 4.92
C ASN A 34 -20.53 14.67 5.58
N ASN A 35 -21.11 15.86 5.76
CA ASN A 35 -20.53 16.97 6.53
C ASN A 35 -19.15 17.42 6.00
N VAL A 36 -18.97 17.37 4.68
CA VAL A 36 -17.77 17.86 4.00
C VAL A 36 -17.77 19.38 4.02
N ARG A 37 -16.62 19.98 4.32
CA ARG A 37 -16.49 21.44 4.30
C ARG A 37 -16.61 21.96 2.87
N PRO A 38 -17.20 23.15 2.66
CA PRO A 38 -17.21 23.78 1.34
C PRO A 38 -15.79 23.95 0.78
N GLY A 39 -15.61 23.67 -0.50
CA GLY A 39 -14.30 23.71 -1.15
C GLY A 39 -14.23 22.86 -2.41
N THR A 40 -13.06 22.87 -3.05
CA THR A 40 -12.75 22.05 -4.22
C THR A 40 -11.85 20.90 -3.82
N TYR A 41 -12.24 19.69 -4.18
CA TYR A 41 -11.58 18.45 -3.81
C TYR A 41 -11.35 17.56 -5.02
N SER A 42 -10.35 16.69 -4.96
CA SER A 42 -10.30 15.51 -5.82
C SER A 42 -10.87 14.30 -5.04
N LEU A 43 -11.62 13.44 -5.74
CA LEU A 43 -12.09 12.18 -5.17
C LEU A 43 -11.03 11.09 -5.41
N TYR A 44 -10.60 10.46 -4.33
CA TYR A 44 -9.64 9.37 -4.33
C TYR A 44 -10.28 8.08 -3.81
N GLY A 45 -9.70 6.95 -4.19
CA GLY A 45 -10.14 5.64 -3.74
C GLY A 45 -9.05 4.60 -3.89
N TRP A 46 -9.23 3.49 -3.19
CA TRP A 46 -8.45 2.28 -3.39
C TRP A 46 -9.27 1.08 -2.94
N VAL A 47 -8.84 -0.09 -3.37
CA VAL A 47 -9.44 -1.37 -3.00
C VAL A 47 -8.36 -2.23 -2.34
N PRO A 48 -8.58 -2.70 -1.10
CA PRO A 48 -7.67 -3.66 -0.47
C PRO A 48 -7.42 -4.88 -1.36
N GLY A 49 -6.18 -5.31 -1.49
CA GLY A 49 -5.79 -6.44 -2.33
C GLY A 49 -5.65 -6.11 -3.82
N LEU A 50 -5.83 -4.84 -4.23
CA LEU A 50 -5.53 -4.38 -5.58
C LEU A 50 -4.51 -3.26 -5.55
N LEU A 51 -3.43 -3.43 -6.32
CA LEU A 51 -2.42 -2.39 -6.50
C LEU A 51 -2.99 -1.20 -7.28
N GLY A 52 -2.70 0.00 -6.78
CA GLY A 52 -3.02 1.26 -7.44
C GLY A 52 -3.93 2.16 -6.62
N ASP A 53 -4.05 3.38 -7.10
CA ASP A 53 -4.92 4.41 -6.54
C ASP A 53 -5.91 4.88 -7.60
N TYR A 54 -7.18 4.92 -7.23
CA TYR A 54 -8.20 5.59 -8.00
C TYR A 54 -8.13 7.10 -7.73
N LYS A 55 -8.16 7.89 -8.81
CA LYS A 55 -8.42 9.32 -8.78
C LYS A 55 -9.50 9.64 -9.79
N PHE A 56 -10.55 10.32 -9.36
CA PHE A 56 -11.56 10.83 -10.28
C PHE A 56 -10.96 11.93 -11.17
N HIS A 57 -11.30 11.88 -12.45
CA HIS A 57 -10.70 12.74 -13.47
C HIS A 57 -11.08 14.23 -13.34
N LYS A 58 -12.16 14.54 -12.63
CA LYS A 58 -12.64 15.91 -12.35
C LYS A 58 -12.53 16.23 -10.88
N ASP A 59 -12.39 17.52 -10.60
CA ASP A 59 -12.56 18.03 -9.24
C ASP A 59 -14.05 18.07 -8.86
N VAL A 60 -14.30 17.83 -7.58
CA VAL A 60 -15.60 17.86 -6.92
C VAL A 60 -15.70 19.16 -6.14
N VAL A 61 -16.66 20.01 -6.52
CA VAL A 61 -16.91 21.29 -5.85
C VAL A 61 -18.05 21.12 -4.86
N ILE A 62 -17.79 21.33 -3.58
CA ILE A 62 -18.77 21.24 -2.50
C ILE A 62 -19.20 22.64 -2.10
N THR A 63 -20.51 22.92 -2.17
CA THR A 63 -21.10 24.17 -1.69
C THR A 63 -21.97 23.92 -0.44
N PRO A 64 -22.16 24.93 0.43
CA PRO A 64 -22.94 24.76 1.66
C PRO A 64 -24.36 24.24 1.37
N GLY A 65 -24.79 23.20 2.08
CA GLY A 65 -26.12 22.62 1.97
C GLY A 65 -26.40 21.85 0.66
N SER A 66 -25.39 21.67 -0.20
CA SER A 66 -25.55 20.93 -1.46
C SER A 66 -25.46 19.41 -1.27
N HIS A 67 -26.08 18.69 -2.20
CA HIS A 67 -25.91 17.26 -2.41
C HIS A 67 -25.28 17.05 -3.79
N THR A 68 -24.18 16.29 -3.85
CA THR A 68 -23.43 16.05 -5.10
C THR A 68 -23.46 14.56 -5.42
N GLU A 69 -24.03 14.20 -6.57
CA GLU A 69 -24.03 12.83 -7.08
C GLU A 69 -23.01 12.69 -8.21
N LEU A 70 -22.10 11.72 -8.06
CA LEU A 70 -21.02 11.48 -9.02
C LEU A 70 -21.32 10.32 -10.00
N GLY A 71 -22.46 9.65 -9.83
CA GLY A 71 -22.86 8.50 -10.64
C GLY A 71 -21.96 7.28 -10.45
N PHE A 72 -21.83 6.48 -11.52
CA PHE A 72 -20.99 5.29 -11.51
C PHE A 72 -19.51 5.65 -11.71
N LEU A 73 -18.67 5.17 -10.80
CA LEU A 73 -17.23 5.34 -10.84
C LEU A 73 -16.59 3.98 -11.16
N VAL A 74 -15.79 3.93 -12.22
CA VAL A 74 -15.10 2.71 -12.65
C VAL A 74 -13.62 2.83 -12.30
N PHE A 75 -13.11 1.88 -11.54
CA PHE A 75 -11.67 1.74 -11.28
C PHE A 75 -11.14 0.54 -12.06
N GLU A 76 -10.25 0.82 -13.01
CA GLU A 76 -9.49 -0.20 -13.72
C GLU A 76 -8.10 -0.32 -13.07
N PRO A 77 -7.84 -1.38 -12.29
CA PRO A 77 -6.55 -1.54 -11.63
C PRO A 77 -5.46 -1.72 -12.70
N PRO A 78 -4.32 -1.00 -12.59
CA PRO A 78 -3.25 -1.11 -13.56
C PRO A 78 -2.71 -2.54 -13.58
N ARG A 79 -2.93 -3.30 -14.65
CA ARG A 79 -2.49 -4.70 -14.79
C ARG A 79 -1.70 -4.89 -16.08
N ASN A 80 -0.49 -5.44 -15.97
CA ASN A 80 0.37 -5.73 -17.12
C ASN A 80 0.21 -7.16 -17.64
N GLY A 81 -0.49 -8.02 -16.89
CA GLY A 81 -0.71 -9.43 -17.22
C GLY A 81 -1.15 -10.25 -16.00
N PRO A 82 -1.28 -11.58 -16.15
CA PRO A 82 -1.50 -12.50 -15.04
C PRO A 82 -0.40 -12.39 -13.97
N THR A 83 -0.80 -12.52 -12.70
CA THR A 83 0.16 -12.59 -11.59
C THR A 83 0.84 -13.95 -11.62
N VAL A 84 2.16 -13.98 -11.68
CA VAL A 84 2.93 -15.23 -11.74
C VAL A 84 3.32 -15.72 -10.33
N TRP A 85 3.56 -14.79 -9.41
CA TRP A 85 3.76 -15.04 -7.99
C TRP A 85 3.44 -13.77 -7.19
N GLU A 86 3.14 -13.93 -5.90
CA GLU A 86 2.83 -12.83 -4.97
C GLU A 86 3.29 -13.22 -3.56
N ILE A 87 3.75 -12.24 -2.78
CA ILE A 87 4.02 -12.39 -1.34
C ILE A 87 3.16 -11.36 -0.62
N GLY A 88 2.23 -11.85 0.18
CA GLY A 88 1.26 -11.03 0.92
C GLY A 88 0.15 -10.42 0.04
N VAL A 89 -0.83 -9.81 0.69
CA VAL A 89 -1.96 -9.10 0.09
C VAL A 89 -1.65 -7.60 0.08
N PRO A 90 -1.75 -6.92 -1.07
CA PRO A 90 -1.53 -5.47 -1.14
C PRO A 90 -2.73 -4.68 -0.58
N ASP A 91 -3.00 -4.82 0.73
CA ASP A 91 -4.09 -4.16 1.45
C ASP A 91 -3.63 -2.88 2.19
N ARG A 92 -2.36 -2.51 2.03
CA ARG A 92 -1.65 -1.43 2.77
C ARG A 92 -1.48 -1.69 4.27
N SER A 93 -1.59 -2.94 4.69
CA SER A 93 -1.21 -3.40 6.00
C SER A 93 0.08 -4.20 5.92
N ALA A 94 0.83 -4.22 7.02
CA ALA A 94 1.89 -5.20 7.20
C ALA A 94 1.47 -6.34 8.17
N ALA A 95 0.18 -6.41 8.52
CA ALA A 95 -0.33 -7.28 9.59
C ALA A 95 -0.22 -8.78 9.31
N GLU A 96 -0.11 -9.19 8.05
CA GLU A 96 0.10 -10.59 7.67
C GLU A 96 1.55 -11.04 7.77
N PHE A 97 2.49 -10.08 7.87
CA PHE A 97 3.91 -10.36 7.92
C PHE A 97 4.36 -10.66 9.34
N PHE A 98 5.45 -11.42 9.46
CA PHE A 98 5.99 -11.84 10.74
C PHE A 98 6.43 -10.64 11.59
N VAL A 99 5.87 -10.57 12.80
CA VAL A 99 6.37 -9.73 13.89
C VAL A 99 7.09 -10.67 14.86
N PRO A 100 8.43 -10.64 14.94
CA PRO A 100 9.16 -11.55 15.81
C PRO A 100 8.84 -11.26 17.27
N GLU A 101 8.44 -12.29 18.01
CA GLU A 101 8.74 -12.33 19.45
C GLU A 101 10.24 -12.61 19.62
N PRO A 102 10.91 -12.01 20.61
CA PRO A 102 12.35 -12.25 20.81
C PRO A 102 12.57 -13.66 21.37
N GLU A 103 12.90 -14.67 20.55
CA GLU A 103 13.59 -15.95 20.90
C GLU A 103 13.77 -16.84 19.63
N PRO A 104 14.70 -17.82 19.58
CA PRO A 104 15.74 -17.91 18.56
C PRO A 104 15.81 -19.28 17.86
N THR A 105 14.70 -20.01 17.72
CA THR A 105 14.77 -21.40 17.23
C THR A 105 13.55 -21.83 16.41
N TYR A 106 13.31 -21.22 15.26
CA TYR A 106 12.48 -21.87 14.24
C TYR A 106 13.02 -21.69 12.82
N ILE A 107 13.21 -22.83 12.16
CA ILE A 107 13.36 -23.00 10.71
C ILE A 107 12.09 -23.73 10.26
N ASN A 108 11.31 -23.22 9.31
CA ASN A 108 10.60 -24.04 8.30
C ASN A 108 9.73 -23.26 7.28
N LYS A 109 9.85 -23.70 6.02
CA LYS A 109 8.92 -23.63 4.85
C LYS A 109 7.99 -22.42 4.70
N PHE A 110 8.43 -21.48 3.84
CA PHE A 110 7.67 -20.47 3.07
C PHE A 110 6.28 -20.14 3.63
N ASP A 111 6.28 -19.52 4.79
CA ASP A 111 5.12 -18.88 5.41
C ASP A 111 5.51 -17.43 5.63
N TYR A 112 4.97 -16.49 4.84
CA TYR A 112 5.33 -15.08 4.97
C TYR A 112 4.93 -14.48 6.33
N SER A 113 4.00 -15.12 7.05
CA SER A 113 3.69 -14.75 8.44
C SER A 113 4.76 -15.17 9.45
N LYS A 114 5.80 -15.92 9.02
CA LYS A 114 6.94 -16.37 9.85
C LYS A 114 8.31 -16.04 9.28
N ASP A 115 8.41 -15.96 7.96
CA ASP A 115 9.69 -15.82 7.24
C ASP A 115 9.96 -14.38 6.75
N TRP A 116 8.93 -13.53 6.74
CA TRP A 116 9.03 -12.17 6.21
C TRP A 116 8.75 -11.15 7.30
N TYR A 117 9.80 -10.44 7.72
CA TYR A 117 9.68 -9.36 8.68
C TYR A 117 8.85 -8.22 8.11
N PHE A 118 7.94 -7.68 8.94
CA PHE A 118 7.13 -6.52 8.58
C PHE A 118 7.95 -5.25 8.28
N ALA A 119 9.20 -5.19 8.76
CA ALA A 119 10.12 -4.07 8.52
C ALA A 119 11.54 -4.56 8.21
N GLN A 120 12.21 -3.82 7.32
CA GLN A 120 13.65 -3.95 7.09
C GLN A 120 14.42 -3.02 8.01
N VAL A 121 15.22 -3.59 8.90
CA VAL A 121 16.10 -2.83 9.81
C VAL A 121 17.57 -3.16 9.56
N THR A 122 18.44 -2.19 9.79
CA THR A 122 19.89 -2.42 9.81
C THR A 122 20.25 -3.36 10.95
N ARG A 123 21.20 -4.26 10.72
CA ARG A 123 21.73 -5.12 11.79
C ARG A 123 22.88 -4.43 12.52
N GLU A 124 22.93 -4.61 13.82
CA GLU A 124 24.06 -4.22 14.66
C GLU A 124 25.23 -5.21 14.47
N VAL A 125 26.42 -4.69 14.22
CA VAL A 125 27.65 -5.46 14.07
C VAL A 125 28.73 -4.82 14.92
N LYS A 126 29.36 -5.61 15.78
CA LYS A 126 30.47 -5.15 16.61
C LYS A 126 31.76 -5.18 15.80
N ASP A 127 32.48 -4.05 15.76
CA ASP A 127 33.79 -3.96 15.13
C ASP A 127 34.76 -4.90 15.88
N PRO A 128 35.38 -5.88 15.20
CA PRO A 128 36.22 -6.88 15.86
C PRO A 128 37.48 -6.30 16.52
N LYS A 129 37.91 -5.10 16.09
CA LYS A 129 39.15 -4.47 16.55
C LYS A 129 38.91 -3.39 17.59
N SER A 130 37.90 -2.54 17.39
CA SER A 130 37.61 -1.43 18.31
C SER A 130 36.48 -1.73 19.30
N GLY A 131 35.72 -2.81 19.10
CA GLY A 131 34.55 -3.15 19.91
C GLY A 131 33.35 -2.20 19.70
N ALA A 132 33.45 -1.24 18.79
CA ALA A 132 32.40 -0.26 18.51
C ALA A 132 31.22 -0.89 17.77
N ILE A 133 30.02 -0.40 18.04
CA ILE A 133 28.80 -0.80 17.32
C ILE A 133 28.77 -0.11 15.96
N LYS A 134 28.57 -0.90 14.90
CA LYS A 134 28.34 -0.44 13.52
C LYS A 134 27.03 -1.00 13.02
N PHE A 135 26.21 -0.16 12.39
CA PHE A 135 25.01 -0.60 11.70
C PHE A 135 25.35 -0.96 10.26
N GLN A 136 24.98 -2.16 9.83
CA GLN A 136 25.15 -2.63 8.46
C GLN A 136 23.78 -2.87 7.81
N ALA A 137 23.71 -2.65 6.49
CA ALA A 137 22.53 -2.97 5.70
C ALA A 137 22.21 -4.47 5.75
N THR A 138 20.93 -4.79 5.78
CA THR A 138 20.42 -6.16 5.71
C THR A 138 20.00 -6.43 4.26
N ASN A 139 20.61 -7.42 3.61
CA ASN A 139 20.25 -7.80 2.25
C ASN A 139 19.22 -8.93 2.28
N TRP A 140 18.16 -8.82 1.49
CA TRP A 140 17.21 -9.91 1.25
C TRP A 140 17.44 -10.51 -0.13
N ARG A 141 17.26 -11.82 -0.23
CA ARG A 141 17.30 -12.55 -1.48
C ARG A 141 15.98 -13.30 -1.63
N ILE A 142 15.20 -12.90 -2.62
CA ILE A 142 13.95 -13.58 -2.97
C ILE A 142 14.31 -14.61 -4.02
N ASN A 143 14.14 -15.89 -3.68
CA ASN A 143 14.22 -16.99 -4.63
C ASN A 143 12.82 -17.58 -4.77
N PHE A 144 12.35 -17.73 -6.00
CA PHE A 144 11.07 -18.38 -6.29
C PHE A 144 11.22 -19.19 -7.57
N ASP A 145 10.51 -20.31 -7.64
CA ASP A 145 10.50 -21.16 -8.82
C ASP A 145 9.27 -20.80 -9.67
N LEU A 146 9.51 -20.55 -10.95
CA LEU A 146 8.45 -20.36 -11.93
C LEU A 146 8.25 -21.65 -12.71
N GLN A 147 7.05 -22.23 -12.64
CA GLN A 147 6.72 -23.48 -13.35
C GLN A 147 6.68 -23.29 -14.86
N GLU A 148 6.20 -22.13 -15.32
CA GLU A 148 6.17 -21.74 -16.74
C GLU A 148 6.84 -20.37 -16.90
N VAL A 149 7.86 -20.31 -17.76
CA VAL A 149 8.59 -19.08 -18.08
C VAL A 149 8.59 -18.90 -19.58
N ASP A 150 8.02 -17.79 -20.05
CA ASP A 150 8.22 -17.30 -21.40
C ASP A 150 9.52 -16.50 -21.41
N SER A 151 10.59 -17.10 -21.94
CA SER A 151 11.92 -16.49 -22.02
C SER A 151 11.98 -15.27 -22.95
N SER A 152 10.95 -15.06 -23.78
CA SER A 152 10.80 -13.88 -24.65
C SER A 152 9.90 -12.80 -24.04
N GLY A 153 9.22 -13.11 -22.93
CA GLY A 153 8.27 -12.23 -22.27
C GLY A 153 8.94 -11.16 -21.40
N ASN A 154 8.29 -9.99 -21.33
CA ASN A 154 8.67 -8.93 -20.39
C ASN A 154 7.88 -9.09 -19.09
N TYR A 155 8.60 -9.20 -17.96
CA TYR A 155 8.01 -9.32 -16.63
C TYR A 155 8.09 -7.99 -15.87
N THR A 156 7.04 -7.66 -15.12
CA THR A 156 7.03 -6.48 -14.24
C THR A 156 7.09 -6.93 -12.79
N PHE A 157 8.13 -6.51 -12.08
CA PHE A 157 8.17 -6.61 -10.62
C PHE A 157 7.46 -5.40 -10.00
N ARG A 158 6.59 -5.65 -9.01
CA ARG A 158 5.88 -4.60 -8.28
C ARG A 158 6.09 -4.81 -6.80
N MET A 159 6.34 -3.71 -6.09
CA MET A 159 6.54 -3.70 -4.65
C MET A 159 5.62 -2.64 -4.05
N ALA A 160 4.78 -3.06 -3.10
CA ALA A 160 3.98 -2.16 -2.27
C ALA A 160 4.62 -2.09 -0.88
N LEU A 161 4.67 -0.89 -0.32
CA LEU A 161 5.20 -0.64 1.02
C LEU A 161 4.09 -0.05 1.87
N ALA A 162 3.97 -0.55 3.09
CA ALA A 162 3.16 0.06 4.14
C ALA A 162 4.10 0.68 5.18
N ALA A 163 3.80 1.89 5.61
CA ALA A 163 4.53 2.57 6.67
C ALA A 163 3.54 3.38 7.52
N ALA A 164 3.76 3.40 8.82
CA ALA A 164 3.18 4.38 9.72
C ALA A 164 4.28 5.38 10.08
N PHE A 165 3.99 6.68 9.95
CA PHE A 165 4.83 7.74 10.49
C PHE A 165 4.13 8.26 11.74
N ASP A 166 4.84 8.24 12.87
CA ASP A 166 4.49 9.00 14.07
C ASP A 166 5.10 10.42 13.99
#